data_AF-A0A2A4J2X8-F1
#
_entry.id   AF-A0A2A4J2X8-F1
#
_cell.length_a   1.000
_cell.length_b   1.000
_cell.length_c   1.000
_cell.angle_alpha   90.00
_cell.angle_beta   90.00
_cell.angle_gamma   90.00
#
_symmetry.space_group_name_H-M   'P 1'
#
loop_
_entity.id
_entity.type
_entity.pdbx_description
1 polymer ?
#
loop_
_entity_poly.entity_id
_entity_poly.type
_entity_poly.pdbx_seq_one_letter_code
_entity_poly.pdbx_strand_id
1 'polypeptide(L)'
;IKRLTSLVKEGHSYLEKRSCLKFIEYHPVEAAKLKNLTYLFYNYSGVLESCCLHYFSKPFGRRLVLITPVCTLPSEVAHAAAHGMGLTHKKYEPFNEGTTKAVLFPTMCRDAEQKKKLFDRAY
;
A
#
# COMPACT_ATOMS: atom_id res chain seq x y z
N ILE A 1 -6.69 4.92 17.72
CA ILE A 1 -5.90 5.69 16.72
C ILE A 1 -4.41 5.31 16.74
N LYS A 2 -3.70 5.38 17.88
CA LYS A 2 -2.25 5.05 17.96
C LYS A 2 -1.85 3.69 17.34
N ARG A 3 -2.63 2.64 17.59
CA ARG A 3 -2.39 1.29 17.03
C ARG A 3 -2.46 1.28 15.49
N LEU A 4 -3.41 1.99 14.88
CA LEU A 4 -3.56 2.06 13.42
C LEU A 4 -2.34 2.71 12.82
N THR A 5 -1.95 3.85 13.40
CA THR A 5 -0.77 4.60 12.95
C THR A 5 0.49 3.74 13.02
N SER A 6 0.68 2.95 14.08
CA SER A 6 1.83 2.03 14.19
C SER A 6 1.82 0.99 13.07
N LEU A 7 0.71 0.26 12.91
CA LEU A 7 0.57 -0.78 11.89
C LEU A 7 0.79 -0.23 10.48
N VAL A 8 0.19 0.93 10.18
CA VAL A 8 0.35 1.61 8.88
C VAL A 8 1.80 2.02 8.64
N LYS A 9 2.48 2.60 9.64
CA LYS A 9 3.90 2.97 9.52
C LYS A 9 4.79 1.75 9.30
N GLU A 10 4.51 0.64 9.98
CA GLU A 10 5.24 -0.61 9.78
C GLU A 10 5.02 -1.19 8.38
N GLY A 11 3.78 -1.18 7.88
CA GLY A 11 3.46 -1.59 6.52
C GLY A 11 4.09 -0.70 5.45
N HIS A 12 4.11 0.62 5.65
CA HIS A 12 4.83 1.54 4.77
C HIS A 12 6.32 1.24 4.79
N SER A 13 6.92 1.11 5.98
CA SER A 13 8.34 0.75 6.13
C SER A 13 8.67 -0.56 5.41
N TYR A 14 7.77 -1.54 5.47
CA TYR A 14 7.92 -2.81 4.77
C TYR A 14 8.02 -2.62 3.25
N LEU A 15 7.15 -1.79 2.66
CA LEU A 15 7.18 -1.44 1.23
C LEU A 15 8.40 -0.60 0.86
N GLU A 16 8.72 0.45 1.62
CA GLU A 16 9.85 1.34 1.28
C GLU A 16 11.21 0.64 1.29
N LYS A 17 11.39 -0.35 2.17
CA LYS A 17 12.60 -1.18 2.21
C LYS A 17 12.77 -2.04 0.95
N ARG A 18 11.66 -2.38 0.27
CA ARG A 18 11.61 -3.34 -0.85
C ARG A 18 11.20 -2.72 -2.18
N SER A 19 10.86 -1.44 -2.19
CA SER A 19 10.44 -0.70 -3.36
C SER A 19 11.08 0.67 -3.38
N CYS A 20 10.87 1.40 -4.47
CA CYS A 20 11.34 2.76 -4.62
C CYS A 20 10.32 3.79 -4.13
N LEU A 21 9.22 3.33 -3.55
CA LEU A 21 8.20 4.18 -2.98
C LEU A 21 8.71 4.93 -1.75
N LYS A 22 8.12 6.09 -1.55
CA LYS A 22 8.18 6.86 -0.32
C LYS A 22 6.78 7.31 0.07
N PHE A 23 6.39 6.99 1.30
CA PHE A 23 5.11 7.38 1.87
C PHE A 23 5.29 8.68 2.64
N ILE A 24 4.59 9.71 2.19
CA ILE A 24 4.61 11.03 2.81
C ILE A 24 3.25 11.23 3.47
N GLU A 25 3.26 11.54 4.77
CA GLU A 25 2.06 11.88 5.50
C GLU A 25 1.64 13.32 5.18
N TYR A 26 0.37 13.51 4.81
CA TYR A 26 -0.21 14.82 4.52
C TYR A 26 -1.34 15.13 5.48
N HIS A 27 -1.50 16.42 5.80
CA HIS A 27 -2.69 16.86 6.50
C HIS A 27 -3.93 16.66 5.58
N PRO A 28 -5.03 16.03 6.04
CA PRO A 28 -6.16 15.67 5.17
C PRO A 28 -6.78 16.86 4.42
N VAL A 29 -6.87 18.01 5.09
CA VAL A 29 -7.43 19.24 4.50
C VAL A 29 -6.54 19.79 3.38
N GLU A 30 -5.23 19.59 3.46
CA GLU A 30 -4.28 20.04 2.44
C GLU A 30 -4.29 19.06 1.25
N ALA A 31 -4.25 17.76 1.53
CA ALA A 31 -4.33 16.72 0.50
C ALA A 31 -5.60 16.84 -0.35
N ALA A 32 -6.74 17.17 0.27
CA ALA A 32 -8.01 17.35 -0.44
C ALA A 32 -8.04 18.57 -1.38
N LYS A 33 -7.15 19.56 -1.19
CA LYS A 33 -7.07 20.76 -2.05
C LYS A 33 -6.18 20.56 -3.28
N LEU A 34 -5.34 19.53 -3.29
CA LEU A 34 -4.40 19.27 -4.38
C LEU A 34 -5.11 18.56 -5.53
N LYS A 35 -5.16 19.22 -6.69
CA LYS A 35 -5.70 18.62 -7.92
C LYS A 35 -4.80 17.46 -8.38
N ASN A 36 -5.42 16.38 -8.86
CA ASN A 36 -4.75 15.18 -9.36
C ASN A 36 -3.84 14.45 -8.35
N LEU A 37 -3.90 14.79 -7.06
CA LEU A 37 -3.23 14.01 -6.04
C LEU A 37 -4.02 12.74 -5.74
N THR A 38 -3.34 11.60 -5.77
CA THR A 38 -3.85 10.34 -5.21
C THR A 38 -3.25 10.17 -3.82
N TYR A 39 -4.10 9.93 -2.83
CA TYR A 39 -3.64 9.67 -1.46
C TYR A 39 -4.39 8.51 -0.83
N LEU A 40 -3.69 7.78 0.03
CA LEU A 40 -4.24 6.65 0.78
C LEU A 40 -4.79 7.16 2.11
N PHE A 41 -6.06 6.86 2.38
CA PHE A 41 -6.73 7.16 3.63
C PHE A 41 -6.97 5.87 4.39
N TYR A 42 -6.31 5.71 5.53
CA TYR A 42 -6.38 4.49 6.33
C TYR A 42 -7.48 4.59 7.38
N ASN A 43 -8.29 3.55 7.52
CA ASN A 43 -9.27 3.45 8.59
C ASN A 43 -9.36 2.01 9.12
N TYR A 44 -9.89 1.86 10.34
CA TYR A 44 -10.22 0.55 10.86
C TYR A 44 -11.50 0.00 10.24
N SER A 45 -11.51 -1.30 10.01
CA SER A 45 -12.73 -2.08 9.79
C SER A 45 -12.93 -3.03 10.96
N GLY A 46 -14.19 -3.30 11.34
CA GLY A 46 -14.55 -4.24 12.40
C GLY A 46 -14.64 -5.70 11.96
N VAL A 47 -14.44 -5.99 10.66
CA VAL A 47 -14.47 -7.34 10.08
C VAL A 47 -13.36 -8.20 10.70
N LEU A 48 -13.65 -9.45 11.05
CA LEU A 48 -12.73 -10.36 11.74
C LEU A 48 -12.29 -11.55 10.87
N GLU A 49 -12.90 -11.71 9.69
CA GLU A 49 -12.79 -12.90 8.85
C GLU A 49 -11.57 -12.88 7.91
N SER A 50 -10.98 -11.70 7.66
CA SER A 50 -9.84 -11.53 6.74
C SER A 50 -9.00 -10.29 7.09
N CYS A 51 -7.67 -10.32 6.90
CA CYS A 51 -6.87 -9.08 6.89
C CYS A 51 -7.26 -8.22 5.68
N CYS A 52 -7.40 -8.84 4.51
CA CYS A 52 -7.58 -8.14 3.25
C CYS A 52 -9.05 -8.14 2.84
N LEU A 53 -9.63 -6.94 2.74
CA LEU A 53 -10.99 -6.73 2.27
C LEU A 53 -11.00 -6.35 0.79
N HIS A 54 -12.15 -6.52 0.14
CA HIS A 54 -12.35 -5.94 -1.18
C HIS A 54 -12.11 -4.43 -1.15
N TYR A 55 -11.40 -3.96 -2.16
CA TYR A 55 -11.02 -2.56 -2.31
C TYR A 55 -11.55 -2.03 -3.63
N PHE A 56 -11.75 -0.72 -3.66
CA PHE A 56 -12.16 0.01 -4.84
C PHE A 56 -11.14 1.11 -5.09
N SER A 57 -10.50 1.10 -6.26
CA SER A 57 -9.56 2.14 -6.66
C SER A 57 -10.23 3.17 -7.56
N LYS A 58 -9.78 4.41 -7.48
CA LYS A 58 -10.13 5.51 -8.38
C LYS A 58 -8.84 6.10 -8.94
N PRO A 59 -8.81 6.61 -10.18
CA PRO A 59 -7.58 7.11 -10.79
C PRO A 59 -6.93 8.24 -9.98
N PHE A 60 -7.73 9.18 -9.43
CA PHE A 60 -7.27 10.30 -8.62
C PHE A 60 -8.08 10.46 -7.32
N GLY A 61 -7.52 11.17 -6.35
CA GLY A 61 -8.19 11.55 -5.10
C GLY A 61 -8.00 10.54 -3.96
N ARG A 62 -8.97 10.54 -3.04
CA ARG A 62 -8.94 9.70 -1.82
C ARG A 62 -9.16 8.23 -2.15
N ARG A 63 -8.24 7.37 -1.74
CA ARG A 63 -8.39 5.91 -1.80
C ARG A 63 -8.42 5.34 -0.38
N LEU A 64 -9.54 4.75 0.00
CA LEU A 64 -9.73 4.17 1.33
C LEU A 64 -9.02 2.82 1.43
N VAL A 65 -8.21 2.65 2.49
CA VAL A 65 -7.58 1.38 2.85
C VAL A 65 -8.10 0.98 4.23
N LEU A 66 -8.76 -0.17 4.31
CA LEU A 66 -9.31 -0.69 5.54
C LEU A 66 -8.34 -1.68 6.17
N ILE A 67 -7.97 -1.43 7.42
CA ILE A 67 -7.14 -2.34 8.22
C ILE A 67 -8.07 -3.04 9.21
N THR A 68 -8.15 -4.36 9.15
CA THR A 68 -8.96 -5.16 10.08
C THR A 68 -8.15 -5.54 11.32
N PRO A 69 -8.78 -6.01 12.41
CA PRO A 69 -8.08 -6.36 13.65
C PRO A 69 -7.17 -7.58 13.51
N VAL A 70 -7.45 -8.45 12.53
CA VAL A 70 -6.64 -9.64 12.21
C VAL A 70 -5.43 -9.32 11.32
N CYS A 71 -5.37 -8.10 10.76
CA CYS A 71 -4.21 -7.64 10.03
C CYS A 71 -3.12 -7.17 11.00
N THR A 72 -2.16 -8.03 11.29
CA THR A 72 -1.20 -7.85 12.39
C THR A 72 0.25 -7.79 11.93
N LEU A 73 0.56 -8.33 10.75
CA LEU A 73 1.91 -8.32 10.22
C LEU A 73 2.15 -7.09 9.31
N PRO A 74 3.37 -6.53 9.31
CA PRO A 74 3.71 -5.44 8.40
C PRO A 74 3.47 -5.77 6.92
N SER A 75 3.72 -7.03 6.52
CA SER A 75 3.49 -7.51 5.15
C SER A 75 2.01 -7.50 4.75
N GLU A 76 1.11 -7.78 5.70
CA GLU A 76 -0.32 -7.77 5.46
C GLU A 76 -0.86 -6.34 5.30
N VAL A 77 -0.37 -5.40 6.13
CA VAL A 77 -0.71 -3.98 5.99
C VAL A 77 -0.14 -3.41 4.69
N ALA A 78 1.10 -3.80 4.33
CA ALA A 78 1.70 -3.48 3.03
C ALA A 78 0.88 -4.00 1.86
N HIS A 79 0.34 -5.21 1.98
CA HIS A 79 -0.55 -5.82 0.99
C HIS A 79 -1.85 -4.99 0.85
N ALA A 80 -2.52 -4.64 1.95
CA ALA A 80 -3.70 -3.78 1.90
C ALA A 80 -3.39 -2.40 1.27
N ALA A 81 -2.22 -1.83 1.56
CA ALA A 81 -1.76 -0.59 0.93
C ALA A 81 -1.51 -0.74 -0.58
N ALA A 82 -0.95 -1.86 -1.03
CA ALA A 82 -0.74 -2.18 -2.45
C ALA A 82 -2.06 -2.17 -3.25
N HIS A 83 -3.10 -2.77 -2.68
CA HIS A 83 -4.46 -2.66 -3.22
C HIS A 83 -4.98 -1.22 -3.26
N GLY A 84 -4.75 -0.44 -2.21
CA GLY A 84 -5.02 0.99 -2.21
C GLY A 84 -4.29 1.75 -3.33
N MET A 85 -3.10 1.32 -3.70
CA MET A 85 -2.34 1.88 -4.83
C MET A 85 -2.85 1.42 -6.21
N GLY A 86 -3.80 0.48 -6.25
CA GLY A 86 -4.43 -0.02 -7.47
C GLY A 86 -3.82 -1.32 -7.99
N LEU A 87 -2.93 -1.96 -7.25
CA LEU A 87 -2.43 -3.29 -7.59
C LEU A 87 -3.52 -4.33 -7.33
N THR A 88 -3.69 -5.30 -8.24
CA THR A 88 -4.75 -6.32 -8.19
C THR A 88 -4.15 -7.71 -8.42
N HIS A 89 -4.76 -8.74 -7.81
CA HIS A 89 -4.45 -10.15 -8.06
C HIS A 89 -5.67 -11.04 -7.77
N LYS A 90 -5.66 -12.28 -8.29
CA LYS A 90 -6.63 -13.31 -7.89
C LYS A 90 -6.18 -13.99 -6.60
N LYS A 91 -7.12 -14.62 -5.89
CA LYS A 91 -6.80 -15.35 -4.65
C LYS A 91 -5.67 -16.36 -4.91
N TYR A 92 -4.62 -16.33 -4.08
CA TYR A 92 -3.41 -17.17 -4.18
C TYR A 92 -2.49 -16.90 -5.38
N GLU A 93 -2.80 -15.92 -6.22
CA GLU A 93 -1.90 -15.48 -7.29
C GLU A 93 -1.12 -14.22 -6.86
N PRO A 94 0.12 -14.04 -7.35
CA PRO A 94 0.86 -12.81 -7.13
C PRO A 94 0.19 -11.64 -7.86
N PHE A 95 0.55 -10.42 -7.47
CA PHE A 95 0.21 -9.23 -8.24
C PHE A 95 0.71 -9.31 -9.67
N ASN A 96 -0.04 -8.72 -10.60
CA ASN A 96 0.40 -8.58 -11.98
C ASN A 96 1.78 -7.90 -12.02
N GLU A 97 2.77 -8.61 -12.56
CA GLU A 97 4.18 -8.23 -12.47
C GLU A 97 4.47 -6.89 -13.15
N GLY A 98 3.93 -6.68 -14.36
CA GLY A 98 4.14 -5.44 -15.13
C GLY A 98 3.60 -4.21 -14.39
N THR A 99 2.39 -4.32 -13.85
CA THR A 99 1.74 -3.24 -13.09
C THR A 99 2.50 -2.98 -11.78
N THR A 100 2.87 -4.05 -11.08
CA THR A 100 3.63 -3.98 -9.83
C THR A 100 4.97 -3.30 -10.03
N LYS A 101 5.71 -3.66 -11.09
CA LYS A 101 7.00 -3.04 -11.42
C LYS A 101 6.84 -1.55 -11.71
N ALA A 102 5.82 -1.16 -12.48
CA ALA A 102 5.55 0.24 -12.79
C ALA A 102 5.21 1.09 -11.55
N VAL A 103 4.45 0.53 -10.61
CA VAL A 103 4.05 1.24 -9.38
C VAL A 103 5.19 1.27 -8.36
N LEU A 104 5.84 0.13 -8.09
CA LEU A 104 6.82 0.00 -7.02
C LEU A 104 8.23 0.45 -7.42
N PHE A 105 8.56 0.44 -8.71
CA PHE A 105 9.90 0.72 -9.23
C PHE A 105 9.85 1.69 -10.43
N PRO A 106 9.39 2.95 -10.23
CA PRO A 106 9.41 3.95 -11.28
C PRO A 106 10.83 4.19 -11.81
N THR A 107 10.92 4.65 -13.07
CA THR A 107 12.16 4.79 -13.85
C THR A 107 13.27 5.60 -13.18
N MET A 108 12.92 6.51 -12.26
CA MET A 108 13.91 7.33 -11.52
C MET A 108 14.51 6.64 -10.29
N CYS A 109 14.24 5.35 -10.08
CA CYS A 109 14.77 4.64 -8.93
C CYS A 109 16.23 4.21 -9.11
N ARG A 110 17.13 4.84 -8.36
CA ARG A 110 18.58 4.59 -8.40
C ARG A 110 18.97 3.15 -8.01
N ASP A 111 18.25 2.53 -7.08
CA ASP A 111 18.55 1.18 -6.54
C ASP A 111 17.54 0.11 -6.97
N ALA A 112 16.86 0.31 -8.11
CA ALA A 112 15.74 -0.52 -8.53
C ALA A 112 16.09 -2.02 -8.60
N GLU A 113 17.25 -2.37 -9.15
CA GLU A 113 17.67 -3.76 -9.34
C GLU A 113 17.94 -4.50 -8.02
N GLN A 114 18.52 -3.83 -7.02
CA GLN A 114 18.74 -4.43 -5.70
C GLN A 114 17.42 -4.60 -4.95
N LYS A 115 16.52 -3.61 -5.04
CA LYS A 115 15.23 -3.66 -4.34
C LYS A 115 14.25 -4.66 -4.98
N LYS A 116 14.25 -4.82 -6.31
CA LYS A 116 13.48 -5.87 -7.01
C LYS A 116 13.81 -7.26 -6.47
N LYS A 117 15.10 -7.57 -6.31
CA LYS A 117 15.55 -8.84 -5.71
C LYS A 117 15.04 -9.09 -4.29
N LEU A 118 14.85 -8.03 -3.50
CA LEU A 118 14.29 -8.13 -2.15
C LEU A 118 12.75 -8.27 -2.17
N PHE A 119 12.10 -7.76 -3.20
CA PHE A 119 10.66 -7.88 -3.42
C PHE A 119 10.28 -9.28 -3.90
N ASP A 120 10.99 -9.82 -4.90
CA ASP A 120 10.71 -11.12 -5.53
C ASP A 120 10.93 -12.32 -4.58
N ARG A 121 11.60 -12.13 -3.44
CA ARG A 121 11.82 -13.19 -2.42
C ARG A 121 10.73 -13.26 -1.35
N ALA A 122 9.79 -12.30 -1.35
CA ALA A 122 8.81 -12.13 -0.28
C ALA A 122 7.38 -12.60 -0.64
N TYR A 123 7.17 -13.03 -1.90
CA TYR A 123 5.91 -13.49 -2.45
C TYR A 123 6.11 -14.77 -3.25
#